data_AF-A0A254RUV6-F1
#
_entry.id   AF-A0A254RUV6-F1
#
_cell.length_a   1.000
_cell.length_b   1.000
_cell.length_c   1.000
_cell.angle_alpha   90.00
_cell.angle_beta   90.00
_cell.angle_gamma   90.00
#
_symmetry.space_group_name_H-M   'P 1'
#
loop_
_entity.id
_entity.type
_entity.pdbx_description
1 polymer ?
#
loop_
_entity_poly.entity_id
_entity_poly.type
_entity_poly.pdbx_seq_one_letter_code
_entity_poly.pdbx_strand_id
1 'polypeptide(L)' 'MPNSNDKDKENDAVNFALHYRENIPGFINFISKSDFAYKPKPELSLTENHKESWKEIQVGKNSLERRTNFGLAFM' A
#
# COMPACT_ATOMS: atom_id res chain seq x y z
N MET A 1 9.73 0.00 -14.52
CA MET A 1 9.79 -0.97 -15.64
C MET A 1 9.82 -2.36 -15.05
N PRO A 2 8.94 -3.29 -15.47
CA PRO A 2 8.93 -4.64 -14.92
C PRO A 2 9.97 -5.45 -15.69
N ASN A 3 11.23 -5.42 -15.23
CA ASN A 3 12.32 -6.36 -15.54
C ASN A 3 13.65 -5.85 -14.94
N SER A 4 13.67 -5.43 -13.67
CA SER A 4 14.96 -5.36 -12.96
C SER A 4 15.35 -6.78 -12.52
N ASN A 5 16.64 -7.08 -12.48
CA ASN A 5 17.12 -8.38 -12.00
C ASN A 5 16.90 -8.49 -10.48
N ASP A 6 17.00 -9.69 -9.92
CA ASP A 6 16.66 -9.89 -8.50
C ASP A 6 17.58 -9.10 -7.55
N LYS A 7 18.83 -8.86 -7.94
CA LYS A 7 19.76 -8.03 -7.18
C LYS A 7 19.33 -6.56 -7.17
N ASP A 8 18.86 -6.03 -8.28
CA ASP A 8 18.35 -4.65 -8.36
C ASP A 8 17.07 -4.51 -7.52
N LYS A 9 16.16 -5.49 -7.56
CA LYS A 9 14.97 -5.49 -6.71
C LYS A 9 15.33 -5.51 -5.22
N GLU A 10 16.29 -6.34 -4.83
CA GLU A 10 16.79 -6.42 -3.46
C GLU A 10 17.39 -5.08 -3.02
N ASN A 11 18.24 -4.49 -3.85
CA ASN A 11 18.86 -3.21 -3.57
C ASN A 11 17.83 -2.08 -3.45
N ASP A 12 16.84 -2.03 -4.35
CA ASP A 12 15.74 -1.06 -4.29
C ASP A 12 14.90 -1.23 -3.03
N ALA A 13 14.59 -2.47 -2.63
CA ALA A 13 13.86 -2.76 -1.40
C ALA A 13 14.64 -2.32 -0.15
N VAL A 14 15.95 -2.58 -0.11
CA VAL A 14 16.82 -2.14 0.99
C VAL A 14 16.90 -0.62 1.05
N ASN A 15 17.11 0.05 -0.08
CA ASN A 15 17.18 1.51 -0.14
C ASN A 15 15.86 2.16 0.27
N PHE A 16 14.73 1.58 -0.15
CA PHE A 16 13.40 2.02 0.28
C PHE A 16 13.24 1.91 1.80
N ALA A 17 13.62 0.78 2.39
CA ALA A 17 13.55 0.58 3.84
C ALA A 17 14.45 1.58 4.59
N LEU A 18 15.68 1.78 4.15
CA LEU A 18 16.61 2.75 4.75
C LEU A 18 16.10 4.19 4.66
N HIS A 19 15.45 4.55 3.56
CA HIS A 19 14.87 5.89 3.38
C HIS A 19 13.75 6.18 4.39
N TYR A 20 12.88 5.21 4.64
CA TYR A 20 11.68 5.41 5.45
C TYR A 20 11.82 4.99 6.92
N ARG A 21 12.85 4.23 7.32
CA ARG A 21 12.98 3.70 8.69
C ARG A 21 12.96 4.78 9.78
N GLU A 22 13.54 5.96 9.51
CA GLU A 22 13.55 7.10 10.43
C GLU A 22 12.39 8.08 10.17
N ASN A 23 11.61 7.87 9.12
CA ASN A 23 10.53 8.75 8.69
C ASN A 23 9.24 7.95 8.44
N ILE A 24 8.73 7.35 9.51
CA ILE A 24 7.47 6.61 9.51
C ILE A 24 6.28 7.45 9.03
N PRO A 25 6.12 8.74 9.41
CA PRO A 25 5.06 9.57 8.84
C PRO A 25 5.16 9.72 7.31
N GLY A 26 6.39 9.88 6.80
CA GLY A 26 6.67 9.90 5.36
C GLY A 26 6.25 8.60 4.66
N PHE A 27 6.53 7.46 5.28
CA PHE A 27 6.09 6.16 4.78
C PHE A 27 4.57 6.04 4.73
N ILE A 28 3.89 6.39 5.83
CA ILE A 28 2.41 6.34 5.91
C ILE A 28 1.81 7.20 4.80
N ASN A 29 2.32 8.42 4.61
CA ASN A 29 1.86 9.32 3.55
C ASN A 29 2.13 8.75 2.15
N PHE A 30 3.32 8.19 1.91
CA PHE A 30 3.67 7.56 0.64
C PHE A 30 2.73 6.39 0.31
N ILE A 31 2.60 5.42 1.21
CA ILE A 31 1.82 4.21 0.94
C ILE A 31 0.33 4.54 0.79
N SER A 32 -0.22 5.44 1.61
CA SER A 32 -1.63 5.84 1.56
C SER A 32 -2.01 6.58 0.28
N LYS A 33 -1.05 7.25 -0.37
CA LYS A 33 -1.26 7.96 -1.65
C LYS A 33 -0.95 7.11 -2.88
N SER A 34 -0.25 5.99 -2.71
CA SER A 34 0.09 5.08 -3.81
C SER A 34 -1.14 4.44 -4.47
N ASP A 35 -0.93 3.84 -5.64
CA ASP A 35 -1.96 3.07 -6.35
C ASP A 35 -2.31 1.75 -5.65
N PHE A 36 -1.44 1.31 -4.73
CA PHE A 36 -1.69 0.14 -3.89
C PHE A 36 -2.66 0.45 -2.74
N ALA A 37 -2.87 1.72 -2.37
CA ALA A 37 -3.83 2.05 -1.33
C ALA A 37 -5.27 1.81 -1.79
N TYR A 38 -6.08 1.20 -0.91
CA TYR A 38 -7.53 1.23 -1.05
C TYR A 38 -8.01 2.69 -1.12
N LYS A 39 -8.88 2.99 -2.08
CA LYS A 39 -9.44 4.33 -2.26
C LYS A 39 -10.78 4.38 -1.54
N PRO A 40 -10.90 5.13 -0.43
CA PRO A 40 -12.16 5.23 0.29
C PRO A 40 -13.25 5.83 -0.59
N LYS A 41 -14.44 5.28 -0.46
CA LYS A 41 -15.65 5.79 -1.08
C LYS A 41 -16.26 6.85 -0.18
N PRO A 42 -16.45 8.10 -0.66
CA PRO A 42 -16.93 9.22 0.16
C PRO A 42 -18.36 9.03 0.67
N GLU A 43 -19.16 8.19 0.01
CA GLU A 43 -20.52 7.85 0.42
C GLU A 43 -20.58 6.82 1.57
N LEU A 44 -19.47 6.19 1.92
CA LEU A 44 -19.39 5.17 2.97
C LEU A 44 -18.76 5.75 4.24
N SER A 45 -19.24 5.30 5.40
CA SER A 45 -18.54 5.54 6.67
C SER A 45 -17.16 4.88 6.68
N LEU A 46 -16.29 5.27 7.63
CA LEU A 46 -14.97 4.65 7.79
C LEU A 46 -15.07 3.13 8.04
N THR A 47 -16.03 2.70 8.86
CA THR A 47 -16.28 1.27 9.14
C THR A 47 -16.71 0.51 7.88
N GLU A 48 -17.56 1.11 7.05
CA GLU A 48 -17.97 0.50 5.78
C GLU A 48 -16.82 0.43 4.78
N ASN A 49 -16.02 1.49 4.68
CA ASN A 49 -14.79 1.49 3.88
C ASN A 49 -13.82 0.39 4.32
N HIS A 50 -13.64 0.17 5.63
CA HIS A 50 -12.85 -0.96 6.12
C HIS A 50 -13.43 -2.31 5.66
N LYS A 51 -14.74 -2.52 5.80
CA LYS A 51 -15.40 -3.77 5.37
C LYS A 51 -15.25 -4.00 3.86
N GLU A 52 -15.43 -2.97 3.05
CA GLU A 52 -15.27 -3.05 1.59
C GLU A 52 -13.81 -3.29 1.19
N SER A 53 -12.86 -2.66 1.87
CA SER A 53 -11.42 -2.91 1.62
C SER A 53 -11.05 -4.37 1.86
N TRP A 54 -11.59 -5.00 2.89
CA TRP A 54 -11.38 -6.42 3.15
C TRP A 54 -11.93 -7.29 2.03
N LYS A 55 -13.07 -6.91 1.44
CA LYS A 55 -13.63 -7.65 0.30
C LYS A 55 -12.74 -7.60 -0.94
N GLU A 56 -12.06 -6.48 -1.20
CA GLU A 56 -11.13 -6.37 -2.32
C GLU A 56 -9.81 -7.11 -2.07
N ILE A 57 -9.28 -7.04 -0.84
CA ILE A 57 -7.97 -7.59 -0.48
C ILE A 57 -7.99 -9.12 -0.41
N GLN A 58 -9.11 -9.71 0.01
CA GLN A 58 -9.26 -11.17 0.08
C GLN A 58 -9.33 -11.84 -1.29
N VAL A 59 -9.66 -11.09 -2.34
CA VAL A 59 -9.59 -11.60 -3.72
C VAL A 59 -8.12 -11.75 -4.05
N GLY A 60 -7.62 -12.97 -4.10
CA GLY A 60 -6.21 -13.29 -4.35
C GLY A 60 -5.74 -12.75 -5.70
N LYS A 61 -5.22 -11.52 -5.72
CA LYS A 61 -4.63 -10.89 -6.89
C LYS A 61 -3.11 -11.06 -6.91
N ASN A 62 -2.55 -10.96 -8.11
CA ASN A 62 -1.10 -10.90 -8.30
C ASN A 62 -0.51 -9.69 -7.56
N SER A 63 0.77 -9.75 -7.19
CA SER A 63 1.39 -8.76 -6.30
C SER A 63 1.26 -7.31 -6.77
N LEU A 64 1.23 -7.08 -8.10
CA LEU A 64 1.08 -5.74 -8.68
C LEU A 64 -0.34 -5.16 -8.59
N GLU A 65 -1.34 -6.02 -8.41
CA GLU A 65 -2.75 -5.64 -8.39
C GLU A 65 -3.36 -5.70 -6.98
N ARG A 66 -2.56 -6.13 -6.00
CA ARG A 66 -2.96 -6.28 -4.61
C ARG A 66 -3.03 -4.91 -3.94
N ARG A 67 -4.18 -4.59 -3.36
CA ARG A 67 -4.36 -3.37 -2.59
C ARG A 67 -4.03 -3.59 -1.11
N THR A 68 -3.78 -2.50 -0.39
CA THR A 68 -3.61 -2.46 1.07
C THR A 68 -4.60 -1.46 1.67
N ASN A 69 -5.19 -1.83 2.81
CA ASN A 69 -6.04 -0.96 3.61
C ASN A 69 -5.27 -0.24 4.72
N PHE A 70 -3.94 -0.36 4.75
CA PHE A 70 -3.09 0.25 5.78
C PHE A 70 -3.37 1.74 5.96
N GLY A 71 -3.54 2.48 4.86
CA GLY A 71 -3.84 3.92 4.91
C GLY A 71 -5.18 4.25 5.59
N LEU A 72 -6.19 3.37 5.53
CA LEU A 72 -7.47 3.59 6.22
C LEU A 72 -7.32 3.59 7.73
N ALA A 73 -6.32 2.90 8.29
CA ALA A 73 -6.10 2.85 9.74
C ALA A 73 -5.56 4.16 10.34
N PHE A 74 -5.15 5.11 9.50
CA PHE A 74 -4.60 6.42 9.90
C PHE A 74 -5.47 7.59 9.42
N MET A 75 -6.69 7.32 8.93
CA MET A 75 -7.69 8.32 8.59
C MET A 75 -8.62 8.61 9.76
#